data_AF-A0A561UPG7-F1
#
_entry.id   AF-A0A561UPG7-F1
#
_cell.length_a   1.000
_cell.length_b   1.000
_cell.length_c   1.000
_cell.angle_alpha   90.00
_cell.angle_beta   90.00
_cell.angle_gamma   90.00
#
_symmetry.space_group_name_H-M   'P 1'
#
loop_
_entity.id
_entity.type
_entity.pdbx_description
1 polymer ?
#
loop_
_entity_poly.entity_id
_entity_poly.type
_entity_poly.pdbx_seq_one_letter_code
_entity_poly.pdbx_strand_id
1 'polypeptide(L)' 'MTEEDIHAAALQYVRKVSGFRAPAAHNREVFDQAVAAVAAATAALLAGLEVRGTH' A
#
# COMPACT_ATOMS: atom_id res chain seq x y z
N MET A 1 -11.16 7.48 2.18
CA MET A 1 -9.87 6.77 2.36
C MET A 1 -8.81 7.83 2.55
N THR A 2 -8.12 7.84 3.68
CA THR A 2 -7.02 8.78 3.95
C THR A 2 -5.68 8.23 3.44
N GLU A 3 -4.65 9.07 3.34
CA GLU A 3 -3.29 8.61 3.00
C GLU A 3 -2.76 7.55 3.98
N GLU A 4 -3.10 7.70 5.26
CA GLU A 4 -2.73 6.76 6.31
C GLU A 4 -3.43 5.41 6.15
N ASP A 5 -4.72 5.41 5.77
CA ASP A 5 -5.46 4.19 5.43
C ASP A 5 -4.85 3.48 4.21
N ILE A 6 -4.45 4.24 3.18
CA ILE A 6 -3.80 3.71 1.98
C ILE A 6 -2.47 3.06 2.34
N HIS A 7 -1.64 3.75 3.13
CA HIS A 7 -0.36 3.23 3.57
C HIS A 7 -0.52 1.97 4.45
N ALA A 8 -1.49 1.97 5.37
CA ALA A 8 -1.81 0.81 6.19
C ALA A 8 -2.25 -0.40 5.35
N ALA A 9 -3.09 -0.17 4.32
CA ALA A 9 -3.51 -1.21 3.39
C ALA A 9 -2.34 -1.75 2.55
N ALA A 10 -1.48 -0.87 2.05
CA ALA A 10 -0.26 -1.25 1.33
C ALA A 10 0.67 -2.10 2.20
N LEU A 11 0.88 -1.70 3.46
CA LEU A 11 1.65 -2.47 4.45
C LEU A 11 1.07 -3.88 4.65
N GLN A 12 -0.25 -3.99 4.81
CA GLN A 12 -0.91 -5.29 4.95
C GLN A 12 -0.74 -6.17 3.71
N TYR A 13 -0.87 -5.59 2.52
CA TYR A 13 -0.67 -6.30 1.26
C TYR A 13 0.76 -6.84 1.13
N VAL A 14 1.77 -6.00 1.35
CA VAL A 14 3.18 -6.40 1.23
C VAL A 14 3.52 -7.49 2.24
N ARG A 15 3.06 -7.38 3.50
CA ARG A 15 3.22 -8.45 4.51
C ARG A 15 2.64 -9.79 4.05
N LYS A 16 1.45 -9.75 3.46
CA LYS A 16 0.75 -10.95 2.99
C LYS A 16 1.51 -11.61 1.83
N VAL A 17 1.94 -10.82 0.84
CA VAL A 17 2.61 -11.33 -0.36
C VAL A 17 4.03 -11.79 -0.07
N SER A 18 4.77 -11.06 0.77
CA SER A 18 6.15 -11.43 1.12
C SER A 18 6.23 -12.59 2.11
N GLY A 19 5.13 -12.95 2.77
CA GLY A 19 5.12 -13.93 3.86
C GLY A 19 5.76 -13.42 5.16
N PHE A 20 6.17 -12.15 5.23
CA PHE A 20 6.80 -11.57 6.40
C PHE A 20 5.79 -10.77 7.23
N ARG A 21 5.67 -11.10 8.51
CA ARG A 21 4.96 -10.22 9.46
C ARG A 21 5.75 -8.93 9.71
N ALA A 22 7.07 -9.02 9.73
CA ALA A 22 7.99 -7.89 9.79
C ALA A 22 9.27 -8.23 9.00
N PRO A 23 9.84 -7.30 8.22
CA PRO A 23 11.07 -7.55 7.49
C PRO A 23 12.27 -7.65 8.45
N ALA A 24 13.20 -8.55 8.14
CA ALA A 24 14.54 -8.53 8.74
C ALA A 24 15.27 -7.24 8.38
N ALA A 25 16.26 -6.84 9.19
CA ALA A 25 16.98 -5.57 9.00
C ALA A 25 17.55 -5.41 7.57
N HIS A 26 18.10 -6.47 7.00
CA HIS A 26 18.67 -6.46 5.64
C HIS A 26 17.62 -6.34 4.51
N ASN A 27 16.35 -6.64 4.78
CA ASN A 27 15.25 -6.52 3.81
C ASN A 27 14.38 -5.28 4.03
N ARG A 28 14.68 -4.48 5.07
CA ARG A 28 13.82 -3.35 5.48
C ARG A 28 13.66 -2.34 4.35
N GLU A 29 14.74 -1.97 3.70
CA GLU A 29 14.71 -1.00 2.60
C GLU A 29 13.82 -1.48 1.44
N VAL A 30 14.00 -2.72 0.97
CA VAL A 30 13.19 -3.29 -0.11
C VAL A 30 11.71 -3.40 0.30
N PHE A 31 11.47 -3.75 1.56
CA PHE A 31 10.11 -3.83 2.11
C PHE A 31 9.43 -2.46 2.15
N ASP A 32 10.12 -1.44 2.65
CA ASP A 32 9.60 -0.07 2.76
C ASP A 32 9.35 0.53 1.37
N GLN A 33 10.25 0.29 0.41
CA GLN A 33 10.06 0.68 -1.00
C GLN A 33 8.83 0.02 -1.62
N ALA A 34 8.61 -1.28 -1.37
CA ALA A 34 7.44 -1.98 -1.88
C ALA A 34 6.13 -1.42 -1.29
N VAL A 35 6.11 -1.11 0.01
CA VAL A 35 4.95 -0.47 0.66
C VAL A 35 4.66 0.90 0.05
N ALA A 36 5.68 1.73 -0.14
CA ALA A 36 5.54 3.05 -0.75
C ALA A 36 5.00 2.96 -2.19
N ALA A 37 5.52 2.02 -2.99
CA ALA A 37 5.08 1.83 -4.37
C ALA A 37 3.60 1.40 -4.46
N VAL A 38 3.17 0.47 -3.60
CA VAL A 38 1.77 0.02 -3.56
C VAL A 38 0.85 1.14 -3.07
N ALA A 39 1.27 1.91 -2.07
CA ALA A 39 0.52 3.06 -1.58
C ALA A 39 0.33 4.12 -2.67
N ALA A 40 1.40 4.46 -3.40
CA ALA A 40 1.34 5.42 -4.50
C ALA A 40 0.43 4.94 -5.65
N ALA A 41 0.53 3.66 -6.03
CA ALA A 41 -0.36 3.08 -7.04
C ALA A 41 -1.84 3.11 -6.63
N THR A 42 -2.11 2.83 -5.35
CA THR A 42 -3.47 2.87 -4.79
C THR A 42 -4.01 4.31 -4.76
N ALA A 43 -3.19 5.28 -4.36
CA ALA A 43 -3.57 6.69 -4.38
C ALA A 43 -3.88 7.17 -5.81
N ALA A 44 -3.04 6.80 -6.78
CA ALA A 44 -3.27 7.12 -8.19
C ALA A 44 -4.56 6.51 -8.73
N LEU A 45 -4.86 5.25 -8.36
CA LEU A 45 -6.14 4.61 -8.69
C LEU A 45 -7.30 5.42 -8.12
N LEU A 46 -7.30 5.72 -6.81
CA LEU A 46 -8.41 6.44 -6.17
C LEU A 46 -8.61 7.85 -6.74
N ALA A 47 -7.52 8.53 -7.11
CA ALA A 47 -7.58 9.84 -7.75
C ALA A 47 -8.15 9.77 -9.17
N GLY A 48 -7.90 8.68 -9.90
CA GLY A 48 -8.38 8.47 -11.27
C GLY A 48 -9.75 7.79 -11.36
N LEU A 49 -10.25 7.21 -10.27
CA LEU A 49 -11.60 6.66 -10.23
C LEU A 49 -12.61 7.81 -10.18
N GLU A 50 -13.28 8.07 -11.30
CA GLU A 50 -14.56 8.78 -11.27
C GLU A 50 -15.55 7.89 -10.51
N VAL A 51 -15.80 8.22 -9.24
CA VAL A 51 -16.90 7.63 -8.49
C VAL A 51 -18.19 8.09 -9.18
N ARG A 52 -18.64 7.33 -10.18
CA ARG A 52 -20.04 7.38 -10.62
C ARG A 52 -20.86 6.96 -9.42
N GLY A 53 -21.28 7.95 -8.65
CA GLY A 53 -21.97 7.77 -7.39
C GLY A 53 -23.14 6.83 -7.57
N THR A 54 -23.13 5.74 -6.82
CA THR A 54 -24.38 5.21 -6.28
C THR A 54 -24.92 6.28 -5.32
N HIS A 55 -25.73 7.18 -5.88
CA HIS A 55 -26.78 7.88 -5.13
C HIS A 55 -27.87 6.89 -4.74
#